data_AF-A0A0K1PQ05-F1
#
_entry.id   AF-A0A0K1PQ05-F1
#
_cell.length_a   1.000
_cell.length_b   1.000
_cell.length_c   1.000
_cell.angle_alpha   90.00
_cell.angle_beta   90.00
_cell.angle_gamma   90.00
#
_symmetry.space_group_name_H-M   'P 1'
#
loop_
_entity.id
_entity.type
_entity.pdbx_description
1 polymer ?
#
loop_
_entity_poly.entity_id
_entity_poly.type
_entity_poly.pdbx_seq_one_letter_code
_entity_poly.pdbx_strand_id
1 'polypeptide(L)'
;MVPGAGGGVVELLTGGPESVAHTLLALGYPLYIMKILGLAKVLGGIAILTGRYPKLKEWAYAGFAFDFLGATASHLLAGDAAHAPFPFAFFIAHMTSYLLWYKTAATRLP
;
A
#
# COMPACT_ATOMS: atom_id res chain seq x y z
N MET A 1 10.72 -10.42 -14.70
CA MET A 1 11.43 -9.77 -13.59
C MET A 1 10.35 -9.21 -12.69
N VAL A 2 10.02 -9.83 -11.56
CA VAL A 2 9.04 -9.27 -10.62
C VAL A 2 9.78 -8.23 -9.79
N PRO A 3 9.65 -6.92 -10.10
CA PRO A 3 10.34 -5.88 -9.35
C PRO A 3 9.60 -5.77 -8.02
N GLY A 4 10.36 -5.90 -6.93
CA GLY A 4 9.80 -6.05 -5.59
C GLY A 4 8.72 -5.02 -5.28
N ALA A 5 7.63 -5.51 -4.69
CA ALA A 5 6.78 -4.69 -3.84
C ALA A 5 7.71 -4.05 -2.79
N GLY A 6 8.13 -2.81 -3.06
CA GLY A 6 8.98 -2.05 -2.16
C GLY A 6 8.21 -1.85 -0.88
N GLY A 7 8.51 -2.63 0.16
CA GLY A 7 7.94 -2.41 1.48
C GLY A 7 8.25 -0.98 1.92
N GLY A 8 7.35 -0.37 2.70
CA GLY A 8 7.49 1.03 3.12
C GLY A 8 8.86 1.36 3.74
N VAL A 9 9.49 0.39 4.41
CA VAL A 9 10.85 0.51 4.97
C VAL A 9 11.91 0.61 3.88
N VAL A 10 11.83 -0.21 2.83
CA VAL A 10 12.78 -0.17 1.70
C VAL A 10 12.65 1.16 0.96
N GLU A 11 11.42 1.58 0.67
CA GLU A 11 11.16 2.84 -0.01
C GLU A 11 11.65 4.05 0.80
N LEU A 12 11.46 4.02 2.12
CA LEU A 12 11.91 5.07 3.03
C LEU A 12 13.43 5.16 3.15
N LEU A 13 14.11 4.01 3.30
CA LEU A 13 15.53 3.96 3.62
C LEU A 13 16.43 4.00 2.39
N THR A 14 16.01 3.36 1.29
CA THR A 14 16.84 3.25 0.06
C THR A 14 16.32 4.11 -1.08
N GLY A 15 15.14 4.72 -0.95
CA GLY A 15 14.46 5.36 -2.07
C GLY A 15 13.82 4.36 -3.04
N GLY A 16 13.62 3.10 -2.64
CA GLY A 16 12.91 2.08 -3.42
C GLY A 16 13.69 1.48 -4.59
N PRO A 17 13.05 0.62 -5.40
CA PRO A 17 13.68 0.02 -6.59
C PRO A 17 13.96 1.06 -7.68
N GLU A 18 15.08 0.91 -8.40
CA GLU A 18 15.44 1.81 -9.52
C GLU A 18 14.35 1.89 -10.60
N SER A 19 13.64 0.78 -10.84
CA SER A 19 12.50 0.75 -11.78
C SER A 19 11.40 1.74 -11.41
N VAL A 20 11.14 1.93 -10.11
CA VAL A 20 10.14 2.87 -9.62
C VAL A 20 10.66 4.31 -9.72
N ALA A 21 11.93 4.54 -9.38
CA ALA A 21 12.57 5.85 -9.51
C ALA A 21 12.57 6.35 -10.97
N HIS A 22 12.94 5.48 -11.92
CA HIS A 22 12.87 5.80 -13.36
C HIS A 22 11.45 6.15 -13.81
N THR A 23 10.45 5.40 -13.34
CA THR A 23 9.05 5.65 -13.69
C THR A 23 8.57 7.02 -13.18
N LEU A 24 8.90 7.36 -11.92
CA LEU A 24 8.52 8.64 -11.34
C LEU A 24 9.19 9.83 -12.03
N LEU A 25 10.47 9.70 -12.36
CA LEU A 25 11.18 10.73 -13.14
C LEU A 25 10.60 10.92 -14.53
N ALA A 26 10.26 9.82 -15.22
CA ALA A 26 9.60 9.88 -16.54
C ALA A 26 8.24 10.57 -16.48
N LEU A 27 7.53 10.47 -15.35
CA LEU A 27 6.26 11.15 -15.09
C LEU A 27 6.43 12.59 -14.58
N GLY A 28 7.67 13.08 -14.41
CA GLY A 28 7.97 14.42 -13.91
C GLY A 28 7.82 14.57 -12.39
N TYR A 29 7.69 13.47 -11.64
CA TYR A 29 7.63 13.52 -10.19
C TYR A 29 9.03 13.61 -9.58
N PRO A 30 9.22 14.44 -8.55
CA PRO A 30 10.47 14.49 -7.81
C PRO A 30 10.63 13.24 -6.91
N LEU A 31 11.86 12.71 -6.81
CA LEU A 31 12.14 11.45 -6.10
C LEU A 31 11.85 11.48 -4.59
N TYR A 32 11.75 12.66 -3.97
CA TYR A 32 11.37 12.73 -2.55
C TYR A 32 9.97 12.16 -2.29
N ILE A 33 9.10 12.07 -3.31
CA ILE A 33 7.77 11.48 -3.19
C ILE A 33 7.85 10.03 -2.71
N MET A 34 8.88 9.29 -3.12
CA MET A 34 9.12 7.91 -2.67
C MET A 34 9.36 7.85 -1.17
N LYS A 35 10.14 8.80 -0.62
CA LYS A 35 10.37 8.87 0.84
C LYS A 35 9.08 9.19 1.60
N ILE A 36 8.24 10.07 1.05
CA ILE A 36 6.93 10.40 1.63
C ILE A 36 6.03 9.17 1.63
N LEU A 37 5.92 8.46 0.51
CA LEU A 37 5.11 7.24 0.40
C LEU A 37 5.65 6.11 1.27
N GLY A 38 6.97 5.92 1.33
CA GLY A 38 7.63 4.97 2.21
C GLY A 38 7.32 5.25 3.68
N LEU A 39 7.43 6.51 4.12
CA LEU A 39 7.06 6.92 5.46
C LEU A 39 5.57 6.66 5.74
N ALA A 40 4.69 7.02 4.81
CA ALA A 40 3.25 6.81 4.95
C ALA A 40 2.91 5.32 5.09
N LYS A 41 3.56 4.44 4.32
CA LYS A 41 3.41 2.98 4.44
C LYS A 41 3.88 2.47 5.80
N VAL A 42 5.02 2.96 6.32
CA VAL A 42 5.51 2.58 7.65
C VAL A 42 4.53 3.01 8.74
N LEU A 43 4.08 4.27 8.71
CA LEU A 43 3.11 4.80 9.67
C LEU A 43 1.77 4.06 9.60
N GLY A 44 1.29 3.76 8.38
CA GLY A 44 0.08 2.98 8.17
C GLY A 44 0.20 1.57 8.73
N GLY A 45 1.34 0.90 8.51
CA GLY A 45 1.63 -0.41 9.09
C GLY A 45 1.60 -0.39 10.62
N ILE A 46 2.24 0.61 11.24
CA ILE A 46 2.21 0.81 12.70
C ILE A 46 0.76 1.03 13.19
N ALA A 47 -0.02 1.85 12.50
CA ALA A 47 -1.41 2.11 12.88
C ALA A 47 -2.27 0.83 12.83
N ILE A 48 -2.11 -0.01 11.80
CA ILE A 48 -2.83 -1.29 11.68
C ILE A 48 -2.42 -2.26 12.78
N LEU A 49 -1.11 -2.42 13.02
CA LEU A 49 -0.56 -3.37 13.99
C LEU A 49 -0.90 -3.00 15.43
N THR A 50 -0.75 -1.72 15.79
CA THR A 50 -1.01 -1.26 17.17
C THR A 50 -2.50 -1.21 17.47
N GLY A 51 -3.34 -0.80 16.51
CA GLY A 51 -4.79 -0.72 16.69
C GLY A 51 -5.27 0.23 17.80
N ARG A 52 -4.37 1.07 18.35
CA ARG A 52 -4.66 1.95 19.51
C ARG A 52 -5.67 3.04 19.19
N TYR A 53 -5.67 3.52 17.94
CA TYR A 53 -6.53 4.60 17.48
C TYR A 53 -7.35 4.12 16.27
N PRO A 54 -8.64 3.73 16.46
CA PRO A 54 -9.46 3.16 15.40
C PRO A 54 -9.53 4.02 14.13
N LYS A 55 -9.66 5.34 14.27
CA LYS A 55 -9.68 6.27 13.12
C LYS A 55 -8.39 6.25 12.30
N LEU A 56 -7.22 6.20 12.95
CA LEU A 56 -5.94 6.12 12.24
C LEU A 56 -5.77 4.75 11.56
N LYS A 57 -6.29 3.68 12.17
CA LYS A 57 -6.30 2.36 11.56
C LYS A 57 -7.20 2.31 10.32
N GLU A 58 -8.37 2.96 10.34
CA GLU A 58 -9.22 3.11 9.15
C GLU A 58 -8.54 3.88 8.03
N TRP A 59 -7.87 4.99 8.35
CA TRP A 59 -7.12 5.77 7.37
C TRP A 59 -5.99 4.95 6.75
N ALA A 60 -5.28 4.17 7.56
CA ALA A 60 -4.25 3.26 7.08
C ALA A 60 -4.83 2.17 6.16
N TYR A 61 -5.94 1.54 6.56
CA TYR A 61 -6.62 0.56 5.69
C TYR A 61 -7.06 1.16 4.36
N ALA A 62 -7.63 2.37 4.36
CA ALA A 62 -8.03 3.07 3.14
C ALA A 62 -6.84 3.40 2.24
N GLY A 63 -5.75 3.93 2.80
CA GLY A 63 -4.53 4.24 2.03
C GLY A 63 -3.95 3.03 1.31
N PHE A 64 -3.77 1.92 2.02
CA PHE A 64 -3.29 0.66 1.41
C PHE A 64 -4.28 0.07 0.41
N ALA A 65 -5.60 0.21 0.63
CA ALA A 65 -6.60 -0.25 -0.32
C ALA A 65 -6.48 0.51 -1.66
N PHE A 66 -6.29 1.83 -1.62
CA PHE A 66 -6.04 2.63 -2.82
C PHE A 66 -4.70 2.30 -3.49
N ASP A 67 -3.65 2.03 -2.71
CA ASP A 67 -2.34 1.65 -3.25
C ASP A 67 -2.43 0.32 -4.04
N PHE A 68 -3.02 -0.72 -3.46
CA PHE A 68 -3.15 -2.02 -4.13
C PHE A 68 -4.13 -1.99 -5.32
N LEU A 69 -5.25 -1.29 -5.18
CA LEU A 69 -6.22 -1.15 -6.27
C LEU A 69 -5.63 -0.30 -7.41
N GLY A 70 -4.91 0.77 -7.09
CA GLY A 70 -4.22 1.62 -8.05
C GLY A 70 -3.11 0.88 -8.79
N ALA A 71 -2.32 0.06 -8.09
CA ALA A 71 -1.32 -0.81 -8.71
C ALA A 71 -1.96 -1.82 -9.67
N THR A 72 -3.06 -2.46 -9.25
CA THR A 72 -3.84 -3.37 -10.10
C THR A 72 -4.34 -2.67 -11.35
N ALA A 73 -4.98 -1.51 -11.21
CA ALA A 73 -5.50 -0.74 -12.33
C ALA A 73 -4.37 -0.26 -13.26
N SER A 74 -3.22 0.13 -12.71
CA SER A 74 -2.06 0.56 -13.50
C SER A 74 -1.53 -0.56 -14.38
N HIS A 75 -1.39 -1.78 -13.87
CA HIS A 75 -1.00 -2.94 -14.68
C HIS A 75 -2.01 -3.22 -15.81
N LEU A 76 -3.31 -3.17 -15.51
CA LEU A 76 -4.35 -3.40 -16.53
C LEU A 76 -4.33 -2.32 -17.63
N LEU A 77 -4.26 -1.05 -17.25
CA LEU A 77 -4.28 0.08 -18.18
C LEU A 77 -2.98 0.21 -18.99
N ALA A 78 -1.85 -0.25 -18.44
CA ALA A 78 -0.57 -0.31 -19.15
C ALA A 78 -0.45 -1.50 -20.11
N GLY A 79 -1.49 -2.35 -20.23
CA GLY A 79 -1.45 -3.58 -21.04
C GLY A 79 -0.64 -4.72 -20.41
N ASP A 80 -0.24 -4.58 -19.15
CA ASP A 80 0.53 -5.55 -18.37
C ASP A 80 -0.37 -6.40 -17.47
N ALA A 81 -1.43 -6.97 -18.05
CA ALA A 81 -2.45 -7.71 -17.30
C ALA A 81 -1.90 -8.96 -16.59
N ALA A 82 -0.75 -9.50 -17.02
CA ALA A 82 -0.12 -10.66 -16.41
C ALA A 82 0.35 -10.41 -14.96
N HIS A 83 0.69 -9.16 -14.62
CA HIS A 83 1.16 -8.80 -13.28
C HIS A 83 0.05 -8.21 -12.40
N ALA A 84 -1.10 -7.82 -12.96
CA ALA A 84 -2.25 -7.31 -12.20
C ALA A 84 -2.79 -8.24 -11.09
N PRO A 85 -2.78 -9.59 -11.22
CA PRO A 85 -3.27 -10.48 -10.17
C PRO A 85 -2.50 -10.37 -8.85
N PHE A 86 -1.21 -10.03 -8.90
CA PHE A 86 -0.37 -9.95 -7.70
C PHE A 86 -0.84 -8.86 -6.72
N PRO A 87 -0.87 -7.55 -7.07
CA PRO A 87 -1.40 -6.52 -6.18
C PRO A 87 -2.89 -6.73 -5.85
N PHE A 88 -3.67 -7.32 -6.76
CA PHE A 88 -5.07 -7.61 -6.48
C PHE A 88 -5.26 -8.67 -5.39
N ALA A 89 -4.42 -9.72 -5.37
CA ALA A 89 -4.44 -10.71 -4.28
C ALA A 89 -4.12 -10.06 -2.93
N PHE A 90 -3.16 -9.12 -2.88
CA PHE A 90 -2.88 -8.33 -1.68
C PHE A 90 -4.06 -7.44 -1.29
N PHE A 91 -4.74 -6.82 -2.25
CA PHE A 91 -5.96 -6.06 -1.99
C PHE A 91 -7.04 -6.92 -1.32
N ILE A 92 -7.28 -8.14 -1.82
CA ILE A 92 -8.26 -9.06 -1.24
C ILE A 92 -7.86 -9.44 0.19
N ALA A 93 -6.60 -9.86 0.41
CA ALA A 93 -6.10 -10.21 1.74
C ALA A 93 -6.22 -9.03 2.73
N HIS A 94 -5.88 -7.82 2.27
CA HIS A 94 -5.99 -6.59 3.04
C HIS A 94 -7.45 -6.26 3.39
N MET A 95 -8.37 -6.41 2.44
CA MET A 95 -9.80 -6.20 2.68
C MET A 95 -10.38 -7.24 3.64
N THR A 96 -9.97 -8.51 3.53
CA THR A 96 -10.35 -9.54 4.50
C THR A 96 -9.86 -9.17 5.91
N SER A 97 -8.62 -8.72 6.06
CA SER A 97 -8.08 -8.22 7.32
C SER A 97 -8.93 -7.09 7.91
N TYR A 98 -9.29 -6.10 7.08
CA TYR A 98 -10.15 -5.00 7.48
C TYR A 98 -11.52 -5.48 7.96
N LEU A 99 -12.20 -6.34 7.20
CA LEU A 99 -13.53 -6.86 7.54
C LEU A 99 -13.53 -7.66 8.85
N LEU A 100 -12.48 -8.46 9.09
CA LEU A 100 -12.32 -9.20 10.34
C LEU A 100 -12.12 -8.26 11.53
N TRP A 101 -11.28 -7.23 11.36
CA TRP A 101 -11.09 -6.20 12.38
C TRP A 101 -12.39 -5.44 12.67
N TYR A 102 -13.12 -4.99 11.64
CA TYR A 102 -14.37 -4.25 11.79
C TYR A 102 -15.42 -5.07 12.56
N LYS A 103 -15.57 -6.36 12.24
CA LYS A 103 -16.47 -7.29 12.95
C LYS A 103 -16.06 -7.46 14.42
N THR A 104 -14.77 -7.59 14.69
CA THR A 104 -14.24 -7.74 16.06
C THR A 104 -14.32 -6.44 16.87
N ALA A 105 -14.16 -5.29 16.22
CA ALA A 105 -14.25 -3.99 16.85
C ALA A 105 -15.70 -3.66 17.23
N ALA A 106 -16.67 -4.00 16.36
CA ALA A 106 -18.09 -3.84 16.64
C ALA A 106 -18.59 -4.71 17.82
N THR A 107 -17.95 -5.84 18.08
CA THR A 107 -18.28 -6.74 19.20
C THR A 107 -17.61 -6.35 20.53
N ARG A 108 -16.76 -5.30 20.54
CA ARG A 108 -16.08 -4.80 21.76
C ARG A 108 -16.81 -3.66 22.47
N LEU A 109 -17.98 -3.24 22.00
CA LEU A 109 -18.77 -2.21 22.68
C LEU A 109 -19.82 -2.88 23.61
N PRO A 110 -19.82 -2.59 24.93
CA PRO A 110 -20.93 -2.91 25.82
C PRO A 110 -22.16 -2.04 25.53
#